data_AF-A0AA35RE17-F1
#
_entry.id   AF-A0AA35RE17-F1
#
_cell.length_a   1.000
_cell.length_b   1.000
_cell.length_c   1.000
_cell.angle_alpha   90.00
_cell.angle_beta   90.00
_cell.angle_gamma   90.00
#
_symmetry.space_group_name_H-M   'P 1'
#
loop_
_entity.id
_entity.type
_entity.pdbx_description
1 polymer ?
#
loop_
_entity_poly.entity_id
_entity_poly.type
_entity_poly.pdbx_seq_one_letter_code
_entity_poly.pdbx_strand_id
1 'polypeptide(L)'
;MLTLMVLCFLVIDLAMLVVYSAVQGSRGELGAERVDDDETSNIEEGHQGIPREFYVYVCSSLARDIFLGIFYGYKALLQVCGLFLAFATRKVKVKGLDDSKWIAATIYITSIVLAITILSLYTLGGLQNRFSGVFTVGLFIGTTFIMAFVFVSKMHTLWRDPDGKTVFSKSSPTENQPSTS
;
A
#
# COMPACT_ATOMS: atom_id res chain seq x y z
N MET A 1 -13.40 -21.78 7.61
CA MET A 1 -13.19 -21.64 6.15
C MET A 1 -12.43 -20.37 5.81
N LEU A 2 -12.86 -19.18 6.25
CA LEU A 2 -12.14 -17.92 6.01
C LEU A 2 -10.69 -17.94 6.55
N THR A 3 -10.49 -18.45 7.76
CA THR A 3 -9.16 -18.58 8.39
C THR A 3 -8.22 -19.49 7.62
N LEU A 4 -8.73 -20.57 7.02
CA LEU A 4 -7.96 -21.45 6.13
C LEU A 4 -7.53 -20.70 4.85
N MET A 5 -8.42 -19.91 4.25
CA MET A 5 -8.07 -19.11 3.08
C MET A 5 -6.96 -18.10 3.40
N VAL A 6 -7.07 -17.39 4.53
CA VAL A 6 -6.05 -16.44 5.00
C VAL A 6 -4.73 -17.15 5.28
N LEU A 7 -4.76 -18.30 5.95
CA LEU A 7 -3.56 -19.12 6.19
C LEU A 7 -2.90 -19.54 4.87
N CYS A 8 -3.69 -19.99 3.88
CA CYS A 8 -3.16 -20.35 2.56
C CYS A 8 -2.45 -19.18 1.88
N PHE A 9 -3.03 -17.97 1.90
CA PHE A 9 -2.36 -16.78 1.36
C PHE A 9 -1.06 -16.47 2.10
N LEU A 10 -1.05 -16.58 3.43
CA LEU A 10 0.14 -16.35 4.25
C LEU A 10 1.23 -17.40 3.96
N VAL A 11 0.86 -18.67 3.77
CA VAL A 11 1.79 -19.74 3.39
C VAL A 11 2.36 -19.49 1.99
N ILE A 12 1.55 -19.02 1.03
CA ILE A 12 2.03 -18.64 -0.31
C ILE A 12 3.04 -17.51 -0.22
N ASP A 13 2.77 -16.46 0.55
CA ASP A 13 3.69 -15.35 0.80
C ASP A 13 4.99 -15.82 1.47
N LEU A 14 4.88 -16.68 2.48
CA LEU A 14 6.04 -17.24 3.17
C LEU A 14 6.88 -18.11 2.23
N ALA A 15 6.24 -18.97 1.44
CA ALA A 15 6.92 -19.80 0.45
C ALA A 15 7.62 -18.94 -0.60
N MET A 16 6.97 -17.87 -1.07
CA MET A 16 7.55 -16.87 -1.96
C MET A 16 8.82 -16.23 -1.37
N LEU A 17 8.79 -15.84 -0.08
CA LEU A 17 9.96 -15.28 0.62
C LEU A 17 11.07 -16.32 0.83
N VAL A 18 10.71 -17.57 1.12
CA VAL A 18 11.66 -18.68 1.25
C VAL A 18 12.35 -18.96 -0.09
N VAL A 19 11.61 -18.95 -1.20
CA VAL A 19 12.19 -19.09 -2.55
C VAL A 19 13.15 -17.94 -2.85
N TYR A 20 12.77 -16.69 -2.57
CA TYR A 20 13.64 -15.53 -2.78
C TYR A 20 14.94 -15.59 -1.97
N SER A 21 14.85 -16.02 -0.72
CA SER A 21 16.02 -16.17 0.16
C SER A 21 16.89 -17.38 -0.19
N ALA A 22 16.32 -18.44 -0.79
CA ALA A 22 17.06 -19.62 -1.23
C ALA A 22 17.82 -19.41 -2.55
N VAL A 23 17.35 -18.49 -3.42
CA VAL A 23 18.01 -18.18 -4.68
C VAL A 23 19.27 -17.34 -4.41
N GLN A 24 20.45 -17.95 -4.55
CA GLN A 24 21.75 -17.29 -4.32
C GLN A 24 21.99 -16.05 -5.21
N GLY A 25 21.30 -15.94 -6.36
CA GLY A 25 21.36 -14.78 -7.26
C GLY A 25 20.63 -13.52 -6.75
N SER A 26 19.90 -13.60 -5.63
CA SER A 26 19.31 -12.41 -4.99
C SER A 26 20.32 -11.58 -4.19
N ARG A 27 21.51 -12.13 -3.91
CA ARG A 27 22.66 -11.36 -3.40
C ARG A 27 23.10 -10.40 -4.50
N GLY A 28 22.78 -9.12 -4.34
CA GLY A 28 23.17 -8.08 -5.29
C GLY A 28 24.68 -8.03 -5.45
N GLU A 29 25.13 -7.78 -6.68
CA GLU A 29 26.53 -7.45 -6.94
C GLU A 29 26.77 -6.02 -6.45
N LEU A 30 27.94 -5.75 -5.87
CA LEU A 30 28.32 -4.40 -5.48
C LEU A 30 28.60 -3.59 -6.76
N GLY A 31 27.69 -2.69 -7.12
CA GLY A 31 27.91 -1.67 -8.15
C GLY A 31 28.27 -0.34 -7.50
N ALA A 32 29.29 0.35 -8.03
CA ALA A 32 29.56 1.74 -7.68
C ALA A 32 28.92 2.64 -8.74
N GLU A 33 27.88 3.38 -8.37
CA GLU A 33 27.25 4.39 -9.22
C GLU A 33 27.83 5.77 -8.87
N ARG A 34 28.21 6.56 -9.88
CA ARG A 34 28.65 7.95 -9.66
C ARG A 34 27.43 8.80 -9.33
N VAL A 35 27.57 9.66 -8.33
CA VAL A 35 26.57 10.69 -8.03
C VAL A 35 26.85 11.87 -8.95
N ASP A 36 26.06 12.02 -10.02
CA ASP A 36 26.08 13.23 -10.84
C ASP A 36 25.34 14.36 -10.10
N ASP A 37 26.10 15.10 -9.29
CA ASP A 37 25.68 16.36 -8.70
C ASP A 37 25.64 17.43 -9.81
N ASP A 38 24.50 17.51 -10.49
CA ASP A 38 24.19 18.54 -11.50
C ASP A 38 24.25 19.98 -10.93
N GLU A 39 24.34 20.11 -9.60
CA GLU A 39 24.37 21.39 -8.87
C GLU A 39 25.76 21.83 -8.40
N THR A 40 26.85 21.18 -8.84
CA THR A 40 28.23 21.63 -8.54
C THR A 40 29.08 21.75 -9.81
N SER A 41 28.48 22.24 -10.90
CA SER A 41 29.23 22.83 -12.02
C SER A 41 29.91 24.16 -11.65
N ASN A 42 29.58 24.73 -10.47
CA ASN A 42 30.47 25.67 -9.80
C ASN A 42 31.34 24.87 -8.84
N ILE A 43 32.46 24.41 -9.39
CA ILE A 43 33.66 23.96 -8.69
C ILE A 43 33.67 24.50 -7.26
N GLU A 44 33.20 23.71 -6.28
CA GLU A 44 33.79 23.82 -4.95
C GLU A 44 35.20 23.30 -5.16
N GLU A 45 36.07 24.22 -5.58
CA GLU A 45 37.50 24.10 -5.42
C GLU A 45 37.61 23.70 -3.95
N GLY A 46 37.90 22.42 -3.69
CA GLY A 46 38.45 22.07 -2.40
C GLY A 46 39.57 23.08 -2.13
N HIS A 47 39.91 23.31 -0.87
CA HIS A 47 40.97 24.24 -0.45
C HIS A 47 42.36 24.00 -1.13
N GLN A 48 42.45 23.09 -2.10
CA GLN A 48 43.58 22.59 -2.86
C GLN A 48 43.31 22.32 -4.37
N GLY A 49 42.17 22.72 -4.96
CA GLY A 49 41.91 22.59 -6.42
C GLY A 49 41.74 21.15 -6.96
N ILE A 50 41.33 20.20 -6.12
CA ILE A 50 41.16 18.79 -6.49
C ILE A 50 39.67 18.50 -6.69
N PRO A 51 39.21 18.03 -7.88
CA PRO A 51 37.83 17.63 -8.08
C PRO A 51 37.49 16.41 -7.21
N ARG A 52 36.38 16.46 -6.46
CA ARG A 52 35.88 15.31 -5.69
C ARG A 52 34.82 14.58 -6.50
N GLU A 53 35.05 13.31 -6.79
CA GLU A 53 34.03 12.42 -7.35
C GLU A 53 33.36 11.64 -6.20
N PHE A 54 32.03 11.74 -6.08
CA PHE A 54 31.25 10.96 -5.11
C PHE A 54 30.72 9.68 -5.74
N TYR A 55 30.91 8.55 -5.06
CA TYR A 55 30.43 7.23 -5.48
C TYR A 55 29.48 6.66 -4.43
N VAL A 56 28.34 6.14 -4.86
CA VAL A 56 27.38 5.40 -4.03
C VAL A 56 27.46 3.93 -4.38
N TYR A 57 27.67 3.09 -3.37
CA TYR A 57 27.66 1.65 -3.54
C TYR A 57 26.22 1.14 -3.44
N VAL A 58 25.68 0.72 -4.58
CA VAL A 58 24.35 0.13 -4.67
C VAL A 58 24.50 -1.37 -4.81
N CYS A 59 23.86 -2.11 -3.91
CA CYS A 59 23.69 -3.54 -4.05
C CYS A 59 22.52 -3.76 -5.01
N SER A 60 22.76 -4.04 -6.29
CA SER A 60 21.72 -4.26 -7.28
C SER A 60 21.94 -5.58 -8.00
N SER A 61 20.87 -6.33 -8.25
CA SER A 61 20.90 -7.44 -9.19
C SER A 61 19.64 -7.44 -10.04
N LEU A 62 19.81 -7.83 -11.30
CA LEU A 62 18.69 -7.99 -12.23
C LEU A 62 17.67 -9.02 -11.70
N ALA A 63 18.16 -10.05 -11.00
CA ALA A 63 17.30 -11.00 -10.29
C ALA A 63 16.46 -10.32 -9.20
N ARG A 64 17.04 -9.45 -8.36
CA ARG A 64 16.30 -8.71 -7.31
C ARG A 64 15.14 -7.93 -7.91
N ASP A 65 15.39 -7.17 -8.97
CA ASP A 65 14.38 -6.31 -9.58
C ASP A 65 13.24 -7.15 -10.21
N ILE A 66 13.56 -8.29 -10.82
CA ILE A 66 12.55 -9.25 -11.32
C ILE A 66 11.71 -9.81 -10.16
N PHE A 67 12.35 -10.26 -9.07
CA PHE A 67 11.62 -10.81 -7.92
C PHE A 67 10.74 -9.75 -7.25
N LEU A 68 11.24 -8.52 -7.08
CA LEU A 68 10.44 -7.38 -6.62
C LEU A 68 9.22 -7.16 -7.52
N GLY A 69 9.42 -7.15 -8.84
CA GLY A 69 8.34 -7.01 -9.81
C GLY A 69 7.27 -8.10 -9.66
N ILE A 70 7.68 -9.35 -9.47
CA ILE A 70 6.77 -10.49 -9.23
C ILE A 70 6.00 -10.30 -7.92
N PHE A 71 6.67 -9.93 -6.82
CA PHE A 71 6.01 -9.74 -5.52
C PHE A 71 5.01 -8.60 -5.53
N TYR A 72 5.43 -7.44 -6.03
CA TYR A 72 4.54 -6.28 -6.12
C TYR A 72 3.40 -6.52 -7.11
N GLY A 73 3.66 -7.20 -8.22
CA GLY A 73 2.64 -7.57 -9.21
C GLY A 73 1.57 -8.48 -8.62
N TYR A 74 1.97 -9.55 -7.92
CA TYR A 74 1.05 -10.47 -7.23
C TYR A 74 0.17 -9.72 -6.21
N LYS A 75 0.77 -8.86 -5.38
CA LYS A 75 0.03 -8.06 -4.38
C LYS A 75 -0.94 -7.08 -5.04
N ALA A 76 -0.53 -6.43 -6.12
CA ALA A 76 -1.38 -5.50 -6.86
C ALA A 76 -2.57 -6.21 -7.51
N LEU A 77 -2.36 -7.39 -8.10
CA LEU A 77 -3.44 -8.20 -8.67
C LEU A 77 -4.44 -8.64 -7.60
N LEU A 78 -3.96 -9.11 -6.44
CA LEU A 78 -4.83 -9.43 -5.31
C LEU A 78 -5.65 -8.22 -4.85
N GLN A 79 -5.05 -7.03 -4.81
CA GLN A 79 -5.74 -5.79 -4.44
C GLN A 79 -6.84 -5.44 -5.45
N VAL A 80 -6.58 -5.55 -6.76
CA VAL A 80 -7.57 -5.30 -7.82
C VAL A 80 -8.70 -6.34 -7.77
N CYS A 81 -8.39 -7.61 -7.56
CA CYS A 81 -9.40 -8.64 -7.33
C CYS A 81 -10.25 -8.33 -6.09
N GLY A 82 -9.63 -7.89 -5.00
CA GLY A 82 -10.32 -7.43 -3.79
C GLY A 82 -11.26 -6.26 -4.06
N LEU A 83 -10.83 -5.29 -4.88
CA LEU A 83 -11.65 -4.15 -5.29
C LEU A 83 -12.85 -4.59 -6.15
N PHE A 84 -12.65 -5.52 -7.08
CA PHE A 84 -13.72 -6.09 -7.90
C PHE A 84 -14.75 -6.83 -7.04
N LEU A 85 -14.29 -7.63 -6.07
CA LEU A 85 -15.15 -8.31 -5.10
C LEU A 85 -15.93 -7.31 -4.22
N ALA A 86 -15.28 -6.22 -3.78
CA ALA A 86 -15.92 -5.14 -3.04
C ALA A 86 -16.99 -4.41 -3.88
N PHE A 87 -16.77 -4.26 -5.19
CA PHE A 87 -17.74 -3.66 -6.10
C PHE A 87 -18.93 -4.59 -6.39
N ALA A 88 -18.67 -5.88 -6.61
CA ALA A 88 -19.72 -6.87 -6.81
C ALA A 88 -20.62 -7.01 -5.57
N THR A 89 -20.06 -6.95 -4.36
CA THR A 89 -20.81 -7.00 -3.10
C THR A 89 -21.66 -5.75 -2.86
N ARG A 90 -21.29 -4.57 -3.39
CA ARG A 90 -22.15 -3.36 -3.34
C ARG A 90 -23.44 -3.51 -4.15
N LYS A 91 -23.42 -4.31 -5.24
CA LYS A 91 -24.57 -4.53 -6.12
C LYS A 91 -25.65 -5.41 -5.50
N VAL A 92 -25.30 -6.23 -4.50
CA VAL A 92 -26.23 -7.10 -3.76
C VAL A 92 -26.41 -6.53 -2.36
N LYS A 93 -27.36 -5.60 -2.20
CA LYS A 93 -27.75 -5.08 -0.89
C LYS A 93 -28.46 -6.17 -0.07
N VAL A 94 -27.70 -7.06 0.56
CA VAL A 94 -28.25 -7.97 1.57
C VAL A 94 -28.53 -7.12 2.82
N LYS A 95 -29.82 -6.93 3.15
CA LYS A 95 -30.25 -6.32 4.41
C LYS A 95 -29.88 -7.29 5.54
N GLY A 96 -28.79 -7.03 6.29
CA GLY A 96 -28.52 -7.82 7.50
C GLY A 96 -27.08 -7.89 8.03
N LEU A 97 -26.03 -7.56 7.26
CA LEU A 97 -24.64 -7.64 7.75
C LEU A 97 -23.89 -6.32 7.53
N ASP A 98 -23.88 -5.44 8.53
CA ASP A 98 -23.14 -4.17 8.49
C ASP A 98 -21.61 -4.37 8.46
N ASP A 99 -21.11 -5.53 8.90
CA ASP A 99 -19.67 -5.90 8.84
C ASP A 99 -19.11 -5.95 7.41
N SER A 100 -19.93 -6.39 6.46
CA SER A 100 -19.56 -6.50 5.04
C SER A 100 -19.37 -5.12 4.37
N LYS A 101 -20.03 -4.08 4.88
CA LYS A 101 -19.87 -2.72 4.37
C LYS A 101 -18.56 -2.09 4.83
N TRP A 102 -18.15 -2.38 6.07
CA TRP A 102 -16.89 -1.91 6.65
C TRP A 102 -15.67 -2.48 5.93
N ILE A 103 -15.71 -3.78 5.61
CA ILE A 103 -14.63 -4.42 4.86
C ILE A 103 -14.55 -3.89 3.43
N ALA A 104 -15.69 -3.69 2.74
CA ALA A 104 -15.71 -3.12 1.40
C ALA A 104 -15.19 -1.67 1.40
N ALA A 105 -15.62 -0.84 2.35
CA ALA A 105 -15.14 0.55 2.49
C ALA A 105 -13.63 0.62 2.72
N THR A 106 -13.08 -0.28 3.55
CA THR A 106 -11.63 -0.34 3.80
C THR A 106 -10.86 -0.66 2.51
N ILE A 107 -11.33 -1.65 1.73
CA ILE A 107 -10.69 -2.03 0.46
C ILE A 107 -10.68 -0.85 -0.53
N TYR A 108 -11.75 -0.06 -0.61
CA TYR A 108 -11.81 1.15 -1.43
C TYR A 108 -10.79 2.20 -1.01
N ILE A 109 -10.74 2.54 0.29
CA ILE A 109 -9.81 3.55 0.81
C ILE A 109 -8.36 3.09 0.59
N THR A 110 -8.05 1.84 0.91
CA THR A 110 -6.71 1.28 0.68
C THR A 110 -6.32 1.32 -0.80
N SER A 111 -7.25 1.05 -1.72
CA SER A 111 -6.96 1.14 -3.17
C SER A 111 -6.66 2.56 -3.64
N ILE A 112 -7.40 3.56 -3.13
CA ILE A 112 -7.17 4.98 -3.48
C ILE A 112 -5.81 5.42 -2.96
N VAL A 113 -5.51 5.08 -1.71
CA VAL A 113 -4.24 5.43 -1.08
C VAL A 113 -3.07 4.78 -1.82
N LEU A 114 -3.18 3.51 -2.22
CA LEU A 114 -2.16 2.83 -3.00
C LEU A 114 -1.89 3.55 -4.33
N ALA A 115 -2.94 4.03 -5.02
CA ALA A 115 -2.77 4.80 -6.26
C ALA A 115 -2.02 6.12 -6.03
N ILE A 116 -2.33 6.83 -4.94
CA ILE A 116 -1.61 8.05 -4.55
C ILE A 116 -0.14 7.72 -4.24
N THR A 117 0.13 6.64 -3.50
CA THR A 117 1.50 6.21 -3.18
C THR A 117 2.31 5.88 -4.43
N ILE A 118 1.73 5.18 -5.42
CA ILE A 118 2.41 4.87 -6.68
C ILE A 118 2.74 6.16 -7.44
N LEU A 119 1.80 7.11 -7.51
CA LEU A 119 2.03 8.40 -8.14
C LEU A 119 3.15 9.17 -7.43
N SER A 120 3.15 9.20 -6.09
CA SER A 120 4.21 9.82 -5.31
C SER A 120 5.57 9.17 -5.55
N LEU A 121 5.65 7.83 -5.58
CA LEU A 121 6.90 7.13 -5.85
C LEU A 121 7.45 7.44 -7.26
N TYR A 122 6.58 7.50 -8.27
CA TYR A 122 6.97 7.86 -9.62
C TYR A 122 7.52 9.29 -9.70
N THR A 123 6.86 10.25 -9.04
CA THR A 123 7.30 11.65 -9.02
C THR A 123 8.60 11.85 -8.24
N LEU A 124 8.83 11.07 -7.16
CA LEU A 124 9.99 11.24 -6.29
C LEU A 124 11.22 10.41 -6.70
N GLY A 125 11.10 9.49 -7.67
CA GLY A 125 12.18 8.57 -8.05
C GLY A 125 13.50 9.27 -8.43
N GLY A 126 13.43 10.43 -9.08
CA GLY A 126 14.63 11.22 -9.44
C GLY A 126 15.30 11.94 -8.26
N LEU A 127 14.54 12.28 -7.22
CA LEU A 127 15.06 12.99 -6.04
C LEU A 127 15.60 12.04 -4.97
N GLN A 128 15.17 10.78 -4.99
CA GLN A 128 15.54 9.77 -4.00
C GLN A 128 17.03 9.43 -4.01
N ASN A 129 17.68 9.43 -5.18
CA ASN A 129 19.12 9.15 -5.28
C ASN A 129 19.96 10.27 -4.65
N ARG A 130 19.48 11.52 -4.68
CA ARG A 130 20.16 12.70 -4.11
C ARG A 130 19.84 12.92 -2.63
N PHE A 131 18.58 12.73 -2.23
CA PHE A 131 18.09 13.02 -0.88
C PHE A 131 17.50 11.78 -0.18
N SER A 132 18.27 10.69 -0.15
CA SER A 132 17.83 9.41 0.45
C SER A 132 17.31 9.55 1.89
N GLY A 133 17.95 10.38 2.73
CA GLY A 133 17.51 10.62 4.10
C GLY A 133 16.14 11.31 4.18
N VAL A 134 15.95 12.39 3.42
CA VAL A 134 14.68 13.13 3.35
C VAL A 134 13.58 12.26 2.76
N PHE A 135 13.91 11.45 1.74
CA PHE A 135 12.99 10.52 1.13
C PHE A 135 12.53 9.43 2.11
N THR A 136 13.47 8.84 2.87
CA THR A 136 13.16 7.80 3.86
C THR A 136 12.26 8.34 4.97
N VAL A 137 12.56 9.53 5.49
CA VAL A 137 11.73 10.20 6.50
C VAL A 137 10.35 10.56 5.91
N GLY A 138 10.32 11.08 4.68
CA GLY A 138 9.09 11.41 3.97
C GLY A 138 8.19 10.19 3.74
N LEU A 139 8.75 9.04 3.36
CA LEU A 139 8.02 7.79 3.26
C LEU A 139 7.53 7.29 4.62
N PHE A 140 8.32 7.42 5.67
CA PHE A 140 7.93 7.00 7.03
C PHE A 140 6.75 7.83 7.54
N ILE A 141 6.81 9.15 7.35
CA ILE A 141 5.72 10.07 7.66
C ILE A 141 4.50 9.76 6.77
N GLY A 142 4.69 9.61 5.45
CA GLY A 142 3.62 9.30 4.50
C GLY A 142 2.89 8.00 4.82
N THR A 143 3.61 6.93 5.11
CA THR A 143 3.03 5.64 5.53
C THR A 143 2.30 5.75 6.86
N THR A 144 2.80 6.56 7.81
CA THR A 144 2.12 6.86 9.07
C THR A 144 0.81 7.60 8.83
N PHE A 145 0.79 8.61 7.96
CA PHE A 145 -0.43 9.33 7.58
C PHE A 145 -1.44 8.42 6.90
N ILE A 146 -0.98 7.52 6.02
CA ILE A 146 -1.82 6.53 5.33
C ILE A 146 -2.47 5.56 6.31
N MET A 147 -1.68 4.99 7.22
CA MET A 147 -2.20 4.11 8.27
C MET A 147 -3.19 4.86 9.16
N ALA A 148 -2.84 6.08 9.58
CA ALA A 148 -3.73 6.93 10.35
C ALA A 148 -5.04 7.22 9.59
N PHE A 149 -5.00 7.47 8.28
CA PHE A 149 -6.20 7.72 7.47
C PHE A 149 -7.09 6.47 7.32
N VAL A 150 -6.48 5.28 7.20
CA VAL A 150 -7.20 4.00 7.22
C VAL A 150 -7.85 3.78 8.60
N PHE A 151 -7.13 4.07 9.68
CA PHE A 151 -7.67 4.02 11.04
C PHE A 151 -8.77 5.06 11.27
N VAL A 152 -8.62 6.27 10.76
CA VAL A 152 -9.62 7.34 10.81
C VAL A 152 -10.86 6.96 10.01
N SER A 153 -10.72 6.30 8.86
CA SER A 153 -11.87 5.78 8.10
C SER A 153 -12.66 4.76 8.90
N LYS A 154 -11.99 3.91 9.70
CA LYS A 154 -12.65 3.02 10.66
C LYS A 154 -13.26 3.78 11.85
N MET A 155 -12.51 4.72 12.43
CA MET A 155 -12.88 5.49 13.63
C MET A 155 -14.03 6.45 13.38
N HIS A 156 -13.99 7.24 12.31
CA HIS A 156 -15.05 8.15 11.91
C HIS A 156 -16.38 7.43 11.78
N THR A 157 -16.35 6.19 11.30
CA THR A 157 -17.58 5.42 11.17
C THR A 157 -18.02 4.66 12.41
N LEU A 158 -17.10 4.34 13.33
CA LEU A 158 -17.45 3.95 14.70
C LEU A 158 -18.08 5.12 15.48
N TRP A 159 -17.55 6.34 15.29
CA TRP A 159 -18.03 7.57 15.94
C TRP A 159 -19.37 8.06 15.41
N ARG A 160 -19.73 7.71 14.16
CA ARG A 160 -21.01 8.10 13.56
C ARG A 160 -22.18 7.22 14.01
N ASP A 161 -21.91 6.01 14.52
CA ASP A 161 -22.87 5.09 15.13
C ASP A 161 -22.33 4.53 16.47
N PRO A 162 -22.18 5.36 17.53
CA PRO A 162 -21.70 4.91 18.84
C PRO A 162 -22.69 4.00 19.58
N ASP A 163 -23.92 3.88 19.08
CA ASP A 163 -25.07 3.27 19.77
C ASP A 163 -25.76 2.14 18.98
N GLY A 164 -25.36 1.80 17.75
CA GLY A 164 -25.94 0.67 16.98
C GLY A 164 -27.47 0.76 16.69
N LYS A 165 -28.11 1.90 16.95
CA LYS A 165 -29.58 2.07 16.90
C LYS A 165 -30.17 1.97 15.49
N THR A 166 -29.37 2.20 14.45
CA THR A 166 -29.80 2.09 13.04
C THR A 166 -29.92 0.64 12.55
N VAL A 167 -29.34 -0.32 13.28
CA VAL A 167 -29.45 -1.77 13.00
C VAL A 167 -30.79 -2.32 13.51
N PHE A 168 -31.18 -1.97 14.74
CA PHE A 168 -32.43 -2.44 15.34
C PHE A 168 -33.69 -1.82 14.72
N SER A 169 -33.64 -0.56 14.27
CA SER A 169 -34.82 0.09 13.65
C SER A 169 -35.20 -0.52 12.29
N LYS A 170 -34.28 -1.20 11.59
CA LYS A 170 -34.57 -1.88 10.32
C LYS A 170 -35.15 -3.28 10.47
N SER A 171 -35.25 -3.79 11.70
CA SER A 171 -35.84 -5.10 12.02
C SER A 171 -37.33 -5.06 12.30
N SER A 172 -37.97 -3.88 12.33
CA SER A 172 -39.43 -3.79 12.41
C SER A 172 -40.03 -4.14 11.04
N PRO A 173 -40.78 -5.25 10.90
CA PRO A 173 -41.51 -5.55 9.68
C PRO A 173 -42.58 -4.49 9.47
N THR A 174 -42.74 -4.09 8.22
CA THR A 174 -43.93 -3.41 7.72
C THR A 174 -45.17 -4.25 8.05
N GLU A 175 -45.96 -3.84 9.05
CA GLU A 175 -47.36 -4.27 9.14
C GLU A 175 -48.17 -3.35 8.21
N ASN A 176 -48.57 -3.92 7.07
CA ASN A 176 -49.44 -3.25 6.11
C ASN A 176 -50.84 -3.04 6.69
N GLN A 177 -51.44 -1.89 6.31
CA GLN A 177 -52.82 -1.44 6.57
C GLN A 177 -53.92 -2.49 6.27
N PRO A 178 -55.18 -2.18 6.62
CA PRO A 178 -56.05 -1.71 5.52
C PRO A 178 -56.94 -0.50 5.86
N SER A 179 -57.22 0.25 4.79
CA SER A 179 -58.31 1.23 4.62
C SER A 179 -59.69 0.70 5.00
N THR A 180 -60.57 1.54 5.57
CA THR A 180 -61.91 1.86 5.03
C THR A 180 -62.69 2.81 5.96
N SER A 181 -63.32 3.79 5.32
CA SER A 181 -64.51 4.59 5.71
C SER A 181 -64.44 5.58 6.87
#